data_AF-A0A5N6ZTI7-F1
#
_entry.id   AF-A0A5N6ZTI7-F1
#
_cell.length_a   1.000
_cell.length_b   1.000
_cell.length_c   1.000
_cell.angle_alpha   90.00
_cell.angle_beta   90.00
_cell.angle_gamma   90.00
#
_symmetry.space_group_name_H-M   'P 1'
#
loop_
_entity.id
_entity.type
_entity.pdbx_description
1 polymer ?
#
loop_
_entity_poly.entity_id
_entity_poly.type
_entity_poly.pdbx_seq_one_letter_code
_entity_poly.pdbx_strand_id
1 'polypeptide(L)'
;MQNALVLGILCVCIAECYSKIMEEIDADERRAVDAQEKKRLRISTAHDHATYIGHTDPGHTSASLSVEVSPSEWRSLMRNAVRAEIFGVGDYKEKCFMTLVDSLEERQKAWHQSPPAPDCPPTYRSVCYLTDRKPTCLIILEDAKRLIQLLEL
;
A
#
# COMPACT_ATOMS: atom_id res chain seq x y z
N MET A 1 -10.84 -1.71 -19.62
CA MET A 1 -11.71 -1.43 -18.44
C MET A 1 -11.57 -2.47 -17.34
N GLN A 2 -11.68 -3.78 -17.62
CA GLN A 2 -11.63 -4.83 -16.58
C GLN A 2 -10.39 -4.76 -15.67
N ASN A 3 -9.19 -4.60 -16.25
CA ASN A 3 -7.96 -4.50 -15.47
C ASN A 3 -7.97 -3.30 -14.51
N ALA A 4 -8.56 -2.17 -14.90
CA ALA A 4 -8.61 -0.99 -14.05
C ALA A 4 -9.60 -1.15 -12.89
N LEU A 5 -10.73 -1.83 -13.13
CA LEU A 5 -11.67 -2.17 -12.06
C LEU A 5 -11.03 -3.14 -11.07
N VAL A 6 -10.36 -4.19 -11.55
CA VAL A 6 -9.68 -5.18 -10.68
C VAL A 6 -8.57 -4.50 -9.86
N LEU A 7 -7.74 -3.67 -10.48
CA LEU A 7 -6.68 -2.94 -9.76
C LEU A 7 -7.25 -1.92 -8.77
N GLY A 8 -8.33 -1.21 -9.12
CA GLY A 8 -9.01 -0.31 -8.18
C GLY A 8 -9.57 -1.04 -6.96
N ILE A 9 -10.24 -2.18 -7.17
CA ILE A 9 -10.75 -3.00 -6.06
C ILE A 9 -9.60 -3.54 -5.22
N LEU A 10 -8.48 -3.95 -5.83
CA LEU A 10 -7.29 -4.33 -5.10
C LEU A 10 -6.79 -3.18 -4.21
N CYS A 11 -6.75 -1.93 -4.70
CA CYS A 11 -6.39 -0.77 -3.89
C CYS A 11 -7.34 -0.57 -2.71
N VAL A 12 -8.66 -0.72 -2.89
CA VAL A 12 -9.64 -0.67 -1.79
C VAL A 12 -9.36 -1.76 -0.75
N CYS A 13 -9.12 -3.00 -1.19
CA CYS A 13 -8.79 -4.10 -0.29
C CYS A 13 -7.49 -3.85 0.48
N ILE A 14 -6.45 -3.30 -0.16
CA ILE A 14 -5.19 -2.96 0.50
C ILE A 14 -5.42 -1.85 1.54
N ALA A 15 -6.20 -0.81 1.20
CA ALA A 15 -6.53 0.26 2.13
C ALA A 15 -7.25 -0.26 3.38
N GLU A 16 -8.22 -1.16 3.20
CA GLU A 16 -8.92 -1.85 4.29
C GLU A 16 -7.98 -2.73 5.12
N CYS A 17 -7.02 -3.41 4.50
CA CYS A 17 -6.00 -4.18 5.22
C CYS A 17 -5.15 -3.30 6.13
N TYR A 18 -4.82 -2.06 5.73
CA TYR A 18 -4.11 -1.15 6.63
C TYR A 18 -4.91 -0.81 7.89
N SER A 19 -6.24 -0.63 7.79
CA SER A 19 -7.09 -0.44 8.98
C SER A 19 -6.95 -1.60 9.95
N LYS A 20 -7.02 -2.84 9.45
CA LYS A 20 -6.89 -4.06 10.26
C LYS A 20 -5.49 -4.20 10.87
N ILE A 21 -4.45 -3.83 10.14
CA ILE A 21 -3.07 -3.84 10.66
C ILE A 21 -2.94 -2.84 11.81
N MET A 22 -3.52 -1.64 11.69
CA MET A 22 -3.50 -0.63 12.75
C MET A 22 -4.26 -1.10 14.00
N GLU A 23 -5.42 -1.74 13.83
CA GLU A 23 -6.18 -2.35 14.92
C GLU A 23 -5.40 -3.46 15.62
N GLU A 24 -4.71 -4.32 14.88
CA GLU A 24 -3.90 -5.41 15.44
C GLU A 24 -2.67 -4.88 16.19
N ILE A 25 -2.02 -3.81 15.70
CA ILE A 25 -0.93 -3.14 16.42
C ILE A 25 -1.44 -2.64 17.78
N ASP A 26 -2.60 -1.99 17.80
CA ASP A 26 -3.20 -1.46 19.02
C ASP A 26 -3.66 -2.58 19.97
N ALA A 27 -4.16 -3.69 19.44
CA ALA A 27 -4.50 -4.88 20.22
C ALA A 27 -3.26 -5.54 20.84
N ASP A 28 -2.17 -5.62 20.08
CA ASP A 28 -0.93 -6.24 20.53
C ASP A 28 -0.18 -5.40 21.58
N GLU A 29 -0.23 -4.07 21.47
CA GLU A 29 0.24 -3.18 22.54
C GLU A 29 -0.52 -3.45 23.84
N ARG A 30 -1.86 -3.41 23.81
CA ARG A 30 -2.70 -3.66 25.01
C ARG A 30 -2.37 -5.00 25.65
N ARG A 31 -2.30 -6.06 24.85
CA ARG A 31 -1.93 -7.41 25.31
C ARG A 31 -0.58 -7.42 26.03
N ALA A 32 0.44 -6.77 25.47
CA ALA A 32 1.78 -6.76 26.08
C ALA A 32 1.85 -5.89 27.33
N VAL A 33 1.08 -4.80 27.39
CA VAL A 33 0.93 -3.99 28.61
C VAL A 33 0.29 -4.83 29.73
N ASP A 34 -0.81 -5.53 29.42
CA ASP A 34 -1.51 -6.38 30.39
C ASP A 34 -0.63 -7.54 30.90
N ALA A 35 0.21 -8.10 30.02
CA ALA A 35 1.15 -9.17 30.37
C ALA A 35 2.45 -8.66 31.01
N GLN A 36 2.65 -7.34 31.13
CA GLN A 36 3.91 -6.71 31.55
C GLN A 36 5.14 -7.17 30.75
N GLU A 37 4.93 -7.46 29.46
CA GLU A 37 5.97 -7.96 28.56
C GLU A 37 6.67 -6.82 27.81
N LYS A 38 7.95 -7.02 27.51
CA LYS A 38 8.68 -6.19 26.54
C LYS A 38 8.49 -6.73 25.13
N LYS A 39 8.50 -5.85 24.14
CA LYS A 39 8.44 -6.22 22.73
C LYS A 39 9.83 -6.33 22.16
N ARG A 40 10.08 -7.39 21.38
CA ARG A 40 11.34 -7.57 20.66
C ARG A 40 11.16 -7.12 19.22
N LEU A 41 11.85 -6.04 18.84
CA LEU A 41 11.92 -5.56 17.47
C LEU A 41 13.15 -6.15 16.78
N ARG A 42 12.96 -6.72 15.59
CA ARG A 42 14.06 -7.21 14.76
C ARG A 42 14.15 -6.38 13.49
N ILE A 43 15.26 -5.69 13.31
CA ILE A 43 15.57 -4.88 12.12
C ILE A 43 16.57 -5.68 11.29
N SER A 44 16.20 -6.01 10.06
CA SER A 44 17.06 -6.70 9.11
C SER A 44 17.29 -5.80 7.91
N THR A 45 18.55 -5.55 7.57
CA THR A 45 18.90 -4.84 6.34
C THR A 45 18.80 -5.81 5.16
N ALA A 46 17.60 -6.02 4.63
CA ALA A 46 17.45 -6.60 3.29
C ALA A 46 17.65 -5.49 2.27
N HIS A 47 18.88 -5.00 2.16
CA HIS A 47 19.30 -4.17 1.04
C HIS A 47 19.94 -5.12 0.03
N ASP A 48 19.11 -5.68 -0.85
CA ASP A 48 19.43 -5.74 -2.26
C ASP A 48 18.20 -6.17 -3.05
N HIS A 49 17.72 -5.24 -3.88
CA HIS A 49 16.79 -5.49 -4.97
C HIS A 49 17.49 -6.28 -6.07
N ALA A 50 17.84 -7.53 -5.78
CA ALA A 50 18.19 -8.62 -6.67
C ALA A 50 18.45 -9.78 -5.69
N THR A 51 17.73 -10.88 -5.71
CA THR A 51 18.07 -11.98 -6.60
C THR A 51 16.99 -13.04 -6.42
N TYR A 52 16.63 -13.66 -7.53
CA TYR A 52 16.09 -15.01 -7.59
C TYR A 52 16.70 -15.92 -6.50
N ILE A 53 15.88 -16.86 -6.02
CA ILE A 53 16.31 -18.03 -5.28
C ILE A 53 17.49 -18.68 -6.02
N GLY A 54 18.67 -18.66 -5.40
CA GLY A 54 19.86 -19.34 -5.92
C GLY A 54 21.09 -18.45 -5.94
N HIS A 55 21.78 -18.40 -4.80
CA HIS A 55 23.23 -18.30 -4.59
C HIS A 55 23.48 -17.58 -3.26
N THR A 56 23.64 -18.38 -2.21
CA THR A 56 24.25 -17.98 -0.95
C THR A 56 25.69 -17.54 -1.22
N ASP A 57 25.92 -16.23 -1.26
CA ASP A 57 27.28 -15.68 -1.19
C ASP A 57 27.71 -15.65 0.30
N PRO A 58 28.84 -16.25 0.72
CA PRO A 58 29.15 -16.44 2.14
C PRO A 58 29.64 -15.16 2.87
N GLY A 59 29.64 -14.00 2.20
CA GLY A 59 30.31 -12.78 2.68
C GLY A 59 29.40 -11.70 3.29
N HIS A 60 28.11 -11.68 2.97
CA HIS A 60 27.19 -10.64 3.44
C HIS A 60 26.34 -11.17 4.59
N THR A 61 26.92 -11.21 5.79
CA THR A 61 26.12 -11.41 7.01
C THR A 61 25.23 -10.18 7.18
N SER A 62 23.96 -10.31 6.76
CA SER A 62 22.93 -9.33 7.07
C SER A 62 22.82 -9.25 8.59
N ALA A 63 23.41 -8.22 9.19
CA ALA A 63 23.40 -8.05 10.64
C ALA A 63 21.96 -7.72 11.05
N SER A 64 21.24 -8.71 11.58
CA SER A 64 19.93 -8.47 12.15
C SER A 64 20.09 -7.85 13.54
N LEU A 65 19.68 -6.61 13.71
CA LEU A 65 19.64 -5.96 15.01
C LEU A 65 18.35 -6.38 15.73
N SER A 66 18.48 -6.89 16.94
CA SER A 66 17.35 -7.22 17.81
C SER A 66 17.37 -6.33 19.04
N VAL A 67 16.31 -5.55 19.26
CA VAL A 67 16.20 -4.60 20.38
C VAL A 67 14.93 -4.90 21.16
N GLU A 68 15.04 -4.90 22.49
CA GLU A 68 13.86 -4.87 23.37
C GLU A 68 13.39 -3.44 23.56
N VAL A 69 12.11 -3.21 23.31
CA VAL A 69 11.45 -1.91 23.45
C VAL A 69 10.20 -2.06 24.31
N SER A 70 9.75 -0.95 24.91
CA SER A 70 8.46 -0.94 25.59
C SER A 70 7.31 -1.16 24.60
N PRO A 71 6.14 -1.65 25.05
CA PRO A 71 4.97 -1.82 24.18
C PRO A 71 4.56 -0.53 23.43
N SER A 72 4.64 0.63 24.08
CA SER A 72 4.28 1.92 23.49
C SER A 72 5.29 2.41 22.44
N GLU A 73 6.59 2.22 22.68
CA GLU A 73 7.63 2.46 21.68
C GLU A 73 7.45 1.54 20.47
N TRP A 74 7.16 0.27 20.70
CA TRP A 74 6.87 -0.69 19.64
C TRP A 74 5.64 -0.28 18.81
N ARG A 75 4.53 0.09 19.45
CA ARG A 75 3.32 0.60 18.79
C ARG A 75 3.65 1.80 17.89
N SER A 76 4.38 2.76 18.42
CA SER A 76 4.81 3.96 17.68
C SER A 76 5.67 3.58 16.46
N LEU A 77 6.65 2.70 16.62
CA LEU A 77 7.52 2.24 15.53
C LEU A 77 6.73 1.49 14.44
N MET A 78 5.78 0.63 14.80
CA MET A 78 4.96 -0.12 13.84
C MET A 78 3.99 0.78 13.09
N ARG A 79 3.32 1.73 13.77
CA ARG A 79 2.46 2.71 13.10
C ARG A 79 3.26 3.60 12.14
N ASN A 80 4.47 4.00 12.53
CA ASN A 80 5.38 4.72 11.64
C ASN A 80 5.80 3.89 10.42
N ALA A 81 6.03 2.58 10.58
CA ALA A 81 6.32 1.68 9.47
C ALA A 81 5.12 1.57 8.50
N VAL A 82 3.89 1.47 9.01
CA VAL A 82 2.68 1.50 8.19
C VAL A 82 2.53 2.83 7.45
N ARG A 83 2.75 3.96 8.14
CA ARG A 83 2.74 5.29 7.54
C ARG A 83 3.78 5.44 6.42
N ALA A 84 4.97 4.89 6.64
CA ALA A 84 6.05 4.86 5.66
C ALA A 84 5.67 4.04 4.41
N GLU A 85 5.01 2.91 4.57
CA GLU A 85 4.52 2.10 3.44
C GLU A 85 3.42 2.84 2.65
N ILE A 86 2.52 3.53 3.34
CA ILE A 86 1.39 4.23 2.72
C ILE A 86 1.86 5.48 1.96
N PHE A 87 2.66 6.34 2.59
CA PHE A 87 3.01 7.66 2.06
C PHE A 87 4.46 7.78 1.58
N GLY A 88 5.30 6.79 1.85
CA GLY A 88 6.73 6.82 1.55
C GLY A 88 7.53 7.61 2.59
N VAL A 89 8.86 7.47 2.52
CA VAL A 89 9.82 8.17 3.38
C VAL A 89 10.94 8.76 2.53
N GLY A 90 11.29 10.02 2.79
CA GLY A 90 12.43 10.69 2.14
C GLY A 90 12.37 10.61 0.61
N ASP A 91 13.47 10.14 0.00
CA ASP A 91 13.63 9.98 -1.45
C ASP A 91 12.93 8.73 -2.01
N TYR A 92 12.38 7.86 -1.17
CA TYR A 92 11.70 6.62 -1.57
C TYR A 92 10.18 6.79 -1.74
N LYS A 93 9.68 8.03 -1.87
CA LYS A 93 8.25 8.32 -2.08
C LYS A 93 7.67 7.68 -3.34
N GLU A 94 8.50 7.38 -4.32
CA GLU A 94 8.04 6.75 -5.57
C GLU A 94 7.55 5.31 -5.38
N LYS A 95 7.91 4.65 -4.26
CA LYS A 95 7.57 3.25 -3.98
C LYS A 95 6.60 3.10 -2.79
N CYS A 96 5.59 3.95 -2.70
CA CYS A 96 4.55 3.84 -1.67
C CYS A 96 3.18 3.54 -2.26
N PHE A 97 2.26 3.09 -1.41
CA PHE A 97 0.90 2.74 -1.82
C PHE A 97 0.16 3.92 -2.47
N MET A 98 0.30 5.14 -1.92
CA MET A 98 -0.37 6.32 -2.49
C MET A 98 0.13 6.66 -3.90
N THR A 99 1.43 6.48 -4.18
CA THR A 99 1.98 6.68 -5.52
C THR A 99 1.37 5.69 -6.53
N LEU A 100 1.11 4.45 -6.14
CA LEU A 100 0.39 3.48 -6.97
C LEU A 100 -1.04 3.94 -7.26
N VAL A 101 -1.78 4.38 -6.24
CA VAL A 101 -3.17 4.85 -6.37
C VAL A 101 -3.25 6.08 -7.29
N ASP A 102 -2.36 7.06 -7.09
CA ASP A 102 -2.30 8.27 -7.91
C ASP A 102 -1.93 7.96 -9.36
N SER A 103 -0.95 7.07 -9.58
CA SER A 103 -0.55 6.64 -10.93
C SER A 103 -1.68 5.93 -11.67
N LEU A 104 -2.46 5.10 -10.97
CA LEU A 104 -3.63 4.45 -11.53
C LEU A 104 -4.73 5.46 -11.87
N GLU A 105 -4.96 6.45 -11.01
CA GLU A 105 -5.97 7.48 -11.24
C GLU A 105 -5.62 8.32 -12.47
N GLU A 106 -4.38 8.81 -12.56
CA GLU A 106 -3.91 9.61 -13.70
C GLU A 106 -3.98 8.83 -15.01
N ARG A 107 -3.56 7.56 -15.00
CA ARG A 107 -3.73 6.67 -16.15
C ARG A 107 -5.19 6.54 -16.56
N GLN A 108 -6.11 6.39 -15.59
CA GLN A 108 -7.53 6.24 -15.89
C GLN A 108 -8.16 7.53 -16.40
N LYS A 109 -7.79 8.70 -15.86
CA LYS A 109 -8.19 10.00 -16.40
C LYS A 109 -7.75 10.16 -17.85
N ALA A 110 -6.48 9.86 -18.15
CA ALA A 110 -5.94 9.94 -19.51
C ALA A 110 -6.67 8.98 -20.48
N TRP A 111 -6.98 7.77 -20.02
CA TRP A 111 -7.74 6.79 -20.80
C TRP A 111 -9.17 7.26 -21.13
N HIS A 112 -9.81 7.99 -20.22
CA HIS A 112 -11.15 8.54 -20.46
C HIS A 112 -11.17 9.77 -21.36
N GLN A 113 -10.06 10.51 -21.44
CA GLN A 113 -9.94 11.70 -22.29
C GLN A 113 -9.50 11.36 -23.72
N SER A 114 -8.85 10.22 -23.92
CA SER A 114 -8.31 9.81 -25.23
C SER A 114 -9.28 8.85 -25.94
N PRO A 115 -9.72 9.16 -27.17
CA PRO A 115 -10.56 8.22 -27.92
C PRO A 115 -9.79 6.93 -28.20
N PRO A 116 -10.44 5.76 -28.12
CA PRO A 116 -9.81 4.50 -28.51
C PRO A 116 -9.41 4.54 -29.99
N ALA A 117 -8.37 3.77 -30.35
CA ALA A 117 -7.92 3.67 -31.73
C ALA A 117 -9.09 3.29 -32.68
N PRO A 118 -9.09 3.73 -33.95
CA PRO A 118 -10.22 3.52 -34.85
C PRO A 118 -10.59 2.04 -35.05
N ASP A 119 -9.60 1.17 -35.00
CA ASP A 119 -9.68 -0.29 -35.11
C ASP A 119 -10.02 -0.99 -33.79
N CYS A 120 -10.12 -0.26 -32.67
CA CYS A 120 -10.46 -0.82 -31.38
C CYS A 120 -11.85 -1.49 -31.43
N PRO A 121 -11.95 -2.80 -31.12
CA PRO A 121 -13.21 -3.51 -31.20
C PRO A 121 -14.27 -2.84 -30.31
N PRO A 122 -15.54 -2.75 -30.76
CA PRO A 122 -16.61 -2.10 -30.00
C PRO A 122 -16.77 -2.61 -28.56
N THR A 123 -16.45 -3.87 -28.31
CA THR A 123 -16.47 -4.51 -26.98
C THR A 123 -15.44 -3.95 -26.00
N TYR A 124 -14.33 -3.40 -26.49
CA TYR A 124 -13.29 -2.76 -25.67
C TYR A 124 -13.49 -1.25 -25.53
N ARG A 125 -14.38 -0.65 -26.34
CA ARG A 125 -14.76 0.76 -26.19
C ARG A 125 -15.53 0.89 -24.88
N SER A 126 -14.93 1.59 -23.91
CA SER A 126 -15.51 1.72 -22.58
C SER A 126 -16.87 2.40 -22.64
N VAL A 127 -17.83 1.95 -21.83
CA VAL A 127 -19.16 2.56 -21.62
C VAL A 127 -19.11 3.92 -20.90
N CYS A 128 -17.91 4.49 -20.74
CA CYS A 128 -17.66 5.73 -20.01
C CYS A 128 -17.91 7.00 -20.84
N TYR A 129 -18.57 6.90 -21.99
CA TYR A 129 -18.99 8.03 -22.82
C TYR A 129 -20.22 8.77 -22.28
N LEU A 130 -20.84 8.28 -21.19
CA LEU A 130 -21.93 8.97 -20.52
C LEU A 130 -21.36 10.17 -19.75
N THR A 131 -21.43 11.36 -20.37
CA THR A 131 -20.87 12.63 -19.88
C THR A 131 -21.36 13.04 -18.49
N ASP A 132 -22.52 12.53 -18.06
CA ASP A 132 -23.18 12.97 -16.83
C ASP A 132 -22.76 12.20 -15.59
N ARG A 133 -21.91 11.17 -15.71
CA ARG A 133 -21.49 10.35 -14.55
C ARG A 133 -19.99 10.10 -14.53
N LYS A 134 -19.41 10.24 -13.33
CA LYS A 134 -18.02 9.86 -13.08
C LYS A 134 -17.82 8.37 -13.37
N PRO A 135 -16.77 7.98 -14.14
CA PRO A 135 -16.46 6.58 -14.39
C PRO A 135 -16.26 5.78 -13.11
N THR A 136 -16.86 4.58 -13.02
CA THR A 136 -16.78 3.70 -11.84
C THR A 136 -15.34 3.39 -11.42
N CYS A 137 -14.43 3.19 -12.38
CA CYS A 137 -13.02 2.93 -12.06
C CYS A 137 -12.32 4.11 -11.36
N LEU A 138 -12.78 5.35 -11.57
CA LEU A 138 -12.28 6.51 -10.83
C LEU A 138 -12.91 6.60 -9.44
N ILE A 139 -14.21 6.31 -9.32
CA ILE A 139 -14.91 6.27 -8.02
C ILE A 139 -14.24 5.28 -7.06
N ILE A 140 -13.91 4.08 -7.55
CA ILE A 140 -13.26 3.05 -6.72
C ILE A 140 -11.89 3.52 -6.21
N LEU A 141 -11.11 4.25 -7.02
CA LEU A 141 -9.82 4.79 -6.58
C LEU A 141 -10.01 5.89 -5.53
N GLU A 142 -11.05 6.72 -5.64
CA GLU A 142 -11.39 7.68 -4.59
C GLU A 142 -11.81 7.01 -3.28
N ASP A 143 -12.55 5.91 -3.36
CA ASP A 143 -12.89 5.11 -2.17
C ASP A 143 -11.63 4.58 -1.48
N ALA A 144 -10.64 4.07 -2.23
CA ALA A 144 -9.36 3.66 -1.65
C ALA A 144 -8.65 4.83 -0.95
N LYS A 145 -8.59 6.02 -1.56
CA LYS A 145 -8.02 7.23 -0.93
C LYS A 145 -8.77 7.63 0.33
N ARG A 146 -10.10 7.59 0.30
CA ARG A 146 -10.96 7.92 1.44
C ARG A 146 -10.71 6.97 2.61
N LEU A 147 -10.57 5.67 2.36
CA LEU A 147 -10.22 4.70 3.41
C LEU A 147 -8.89 5.05 4.07
N ILE A 148 -7.86 5.40 3.28
CA ILE A 148 -6.57 5.83 3.84
C ILE A 148 -6.71 7.12 4.68
N GLN A 149 -7.53 8.08 4.26
CA GLN A 149 -7.75 9.32 5.01
C GLN A 149 -8.47 9.10 6.35
N LEU A 150 -9.24 8.01 6.47
CA LEU A 150 -9.92 7.64 7.71
C LEU A 150 -8.99 6.89 8.69
N LEU A 151 -7.80 6.49 8.26
CA LEU A 151 -6.80 5.89 9.15
C LEU A 151 -6.27 6.97 10.10
N GLU A 152 -6.35 6.71 11.40
CA GLU A 152 -5.65 7.50 12.40
C GLU A 152 -4.15 7.18 12.33
N LEU A 153 -3.37 7.93 11.53
CA LEU A 153 -1.93 7.66 11.30
C LEU A 153 -0.99 8.56 12.09
#